data_AF-A0A4Q3KEG1-F1
#
_entry.id   AF-A0A4Q3KEG1-F1
#
_cell.length_a   1.000
_cell.length_b   1.000
_cell.length_c   1.000
_cell.angle_alpha   90.00
_cell.angle_beta   90.00
_cell.angle_gamma   90.00
#
_symmetry.space_group_name_H-M   'P 1'
#
loop_
_entity.id
_entity.type
_entity.pdbx_description
1 polymer ?
#
loop_
_entity_poly.entity_id
_entity_poly.type
_entity_poly.pdbx_seq_one_letter_code
_entity_poly.pdbx_strand_id
1 'polypeptide(L)'
;MHVPTNTPAALLARLQSRGLSLSAMVDGALQVSPASALDDATRAAIVLHKAALVALLTGADVLADDRHRCRDCYHLQTAGNCAMAAQGRLPGAPRWHTPPKSIPARCHLFCALPE
;
A
#
# COMPACT_ATOMS: atom_id res chain seq x y z
N MET A 1 19.78 -19.92 -5.61
CA MET A 1 19.71 -18.67 -4.82
C MET A 1 19.18 -19.03 -3.44
N HIS A 2 20.06 -19.21 -2.46
CA HIS A 2 19.68 -19.51 -1.07
C HIS A 2 19.35 -18.19 -0.38
N VAL A 3 18.07 -17.91 -0.10
CA VAL A 3 17.71 -16.77 0.75
C VAL A 3 18.08 -17.17 2.18
N PRO A 4 18.99 -16.46 2.87
CA PRO A 4 19.31 -16.77 4.25
C PRO A 4 18.02 -16.67 5.09
N THR A 5 17.68 -17.78 5.74
CA THR A 5 16.44 -18.02 6.49
C THR A 5 16.27 -17.14 7.75
N ASN A 6 17.22 -16.23 8.00
CA ASN A 6 17.28 -15.39 9.20
C ASN A 6 17.24 -13.88 8.90
N THR A 7 16.71 -13.48 7.74
CA THR A 7 16.55 -12.07 7.38
C THR A 7 15.13 -11.56 7.68
N PRO A 8 14.96 -10.26 8.00
CA PRO A 8 13.64 -9.65 8.21
C PRO A 8 12.69 -9.86 7.02
N ALA A 9 13.19 -9.76 5.79
CA ALA A 9 12.41 -9.99 4.58
C ALA A 9 11.96 -11.45 4.41
N ALA A 10 12.84 -12.42 4.71
CA ALA A 10 12.48 -13.83 4.69
C ALA A 10 11.43 -14.18 5.77
N LEU A 11 11.54 -13.55 6.95
CA LEU A 11 10.53 -13.68 8.00
C LEU A 11 9.17 -13.17 7.53
N LEU A 12 9.12 -12.01 6.87
CA LEU A 12 7.90 -11.41 6.34
C LEU A 12 7.25 -12.29 5.26
N ALA A 13 8.03 -12.80 4.32
CA ALA A 13 7.56 -13.74 3.29
C ALA A 13 7.02 -15.04 3.90
N ARG A 14 7.67 -15.56 4.95
CA ARG A 14 7.22 -16.76 5.66
C ARG A 14 5.89 -16.53 6.39
N LEU A 15 5.72 -15.37 7.03
CA LEU A 15 4.45 -14.98 7.64
C LEU A 15 3.33 -14.96 6.60
N GLN A 16 3.55 -14.29 5.47
CA GLN A 16 2.57 -14.19 4.38
C GLN A 16 2.18 -15.56 3.81
N SER A 17 3.15 -16.46 3.62
CA SER A 17 2.87 -17.83 3.15
C SER A 17 2.00 -18.65 4.11
N ARG A 18 1.98 -18.27 5.40
CA ARG A 18 1.14 -18.87 6.46
C ARG A 18 -0.19 -18.13 6.65
N GLY A 19 -0.50 -17.14 5.81
CA GLY A 19 -1.69 -16.30 5.93
C GLY A 19 -1.62 -15.27 7.06
N LEU A 20 -0.41 -14.98 7.58
CA LEU A 20 -0.17 -13.95 8.59
C LEU A 20 0.31 -12.66 7.91
N SER A 21 -0.36 -11.55 8.22
CA SER A 21 0.04 -10.21 7.83
C SER A 21 0.74 -9.51 8.98
N LEU A 22 1.81 -8.79 8.68
CA LEU A 22 2.55 -7.95 9.63
C LEU A 22 2.55 -6.50 9.12
N SER A 23 2.11 -5.58 9.97
CA SER A 23 2.04 -4.14 9.68
C SER A 23 2.80 -3.34 10.74
N ALA A 24 3.48 -2.28 10.34
CA ALA A 24 4.01 -1.29 11.27
C ALA A 24 2.94 -0.24 11.58
N MET A 25 2.82 0.16 12.83
CA MET A 25 1.96 1.24 13.28
C MET A 25 2.76 2.55 13.36
N VAL A 26 2.05 3.69 13.33
CA VAL A 26 2.64 5.04 13.32
C VAL A 26 3.50 5.31 14.58
N ASP A 27 3.20 4.63 15.68
CA ASP A 27 3.96 4.68 16.94
C ASP A 27 5.19 3.75 16.95
N GLY A 28 5.47 3.05 15.86
CA GLY A 28 6.58 2.10 15.73
C GLY A 28 6.31 0.72 16.34
N ALA A 29 5.07 0.42 16.74
CA ALA A 29 4.67 -0.93 17.12
C ALA A 29 4.40 -1.80 15.88
N LEU A 30 4.42 -3.13 16.06
CA LEU A 30 4.13 -4.10 15.01
C LEU A 30 2.80 -4.80 15.32
N GLN A 31 1.90 -4.85 14.35
CA GLN A 31 0.63 -5.55 14.42
C GLN A 31 0.67 -6.81 13.55
N VAL A 32 0.19 -7.93 14.10
CA VAL A 32 0.06 -9.22 13.40
C VAL A 32 -1.42 -9.56 13.26
N SER A 33 -1.84 -10.01 12.07
CA SER A 33 -3.20 -10.49 11.81
C SER A 33 -3.20 -11.81 11.01
N PRO A 34 -3.99 -12.82 11.40
CA PRO A 34 -4.75 -12.90 12.65
C PRO A 34 -3.83 -13.21 13.84
N ALA A 35 -4.05 -12.54 14.97
CA ALA A 35 -3.25 -12.73 16.19
C ALA A 35 -3.36 -14.16 16.77
N SER A 36 -4.46 -14.86 16.48
CA SER A 36 -4.69 -16.24 16.92
C SER A 36 -3.77 -17.27 16.27
N ALA A 37 -3.17 -16.95 15.13
CA ALA A 37 -2.24 -17.82 14.43
C ALA A 37 -0.77 -17.52 14.76
N LEU A 38 -0.51 -16.63 15.73
CA LEU A 38 0.84 -16.25 16.14
C LEU A 38 1.36 -17.20 17.23
N ASP A 39 2.27 -18.10 16.84
CA ASP A 39 2.99 -18.98 17.77
C ASP A 39 4.17 -18.27 18.47
N ASP A 40 4.63 -18.83 19.59
CA ASP A 40 5.69 -18.24 20.42
C ASP A 40 7.04 -18.14 19.70
N ALA A 41 7.36 -19.10 18.84
CA ALA A 41 8.58 -19.08 18.04
C ALA A 41 8.58 -17.90 17.04
N THR A 42 7.43 -17.64 16.43
CA THR A 42 7.21 -16.54 15.51
C THR A 42 7.22 -15.20 16.24
N ARG A 43 6.63 -15.14 17.43
CA ARG A 43 6.72 -13.96 18.31
C ARG A 43 8.17 -13.63 18.66
N ALA A 44 8.96 -14.62 19.07
CA ALA A 44 10.37 -14.43 19.38
C ALA A 44 11.18 -13.91 18.17
N ALA A 45 10.92 -14.44 16.98
CA ALA A 45 11.55 -13.98 15.75
C ALA A 45 11.17 -12.53 15.37
N ILE A 46 9.89 -12.15 15.55
CA ILE A 46 9.43 -10.77 15.31
C ILE A 46 10.10 -9.80 16.29
N VAL A 47 10.21 -10.18 17.57
CA VAL A 47 10.87 -9.35 18.59
C VAL A 47 12.36 -9.18 18.27
N LEU A 48 13.06 -10.25 17.90
CA LEU A 48 14.48 -10.23 17.56
C LEU A 48 14.78 -9.28 16.38
N HIS A 49 13.89 -9.25 15.39
CA HIS A 49 14.06 -8.42 14.19
C HIS A 49 13.22 -7.14 14.21
N LYS A 50 12.65 -6.74 15.36
CA LYS A 50 11.66 -5.65 15.44
C LYS A 50 12.10 -4.37 14.74
N ALA A 51 13.28 -3.84 15.07
CA ALA A 51 13.77 -2.59 14.49
C ALA A 51 13.93 -2.67 12.96
N ALA A 52 14.46 -3.79 12.46
CA ALA A 52 14.64 -4.00 11.03
C ALA A 52 13.31 -4.26 10.31
N LEU A 53 12.34 -4.91 10.95
CA LEU A 53 10.99 -5.11 10.43
C LEU A 53 10.22 -3.78 10.38
N VAL A 54 10.34 -2.94 11.41
CA VAL A 54 9.76 -1.60 11.40
C VAL A 54 10.37 -0.79 10.26
N ALA A 55 11.70 -0.72 10.15
CA ALA A 55 12.36 -0.01 9.04
C ALA A 55 11.98 -0.58 7.67
N LEU A 56 11.82 -1.90 7.55
CA LEU A 56 11.38 -2.55 6.32
C LEU A 56 9.91 -2.21 6.02
N LEU A 57 9.03 -2.15 7.00
CA LEU A 57 7.59 -1.91 6.82
C LEU A 57 7.24 -0.42 6.69
N THR A 58 8.03 0.47 7.29
CA THR A 58 7.91 1.92 7.12
C THR A 58 8.68 2.41 5.89
N GLY A 59 9.75 1.72 5.50
CA GLY A 59 10.42 1.93 4.21
C GLY A 59 9.69 1.25 3.05
N ALA A 60 9.02 0.12 3.31
CA ALA A 60 8.08 -0.55 2.43
C ALA A 60 6.63 -0.29 2.87
N ASP A 61 6.32 0.96 3.24
CA ASP A 61 4.95 1.48 3.40
C ASP A 61 4.24 1.57 2.03
N VAL A 62 4.53 0.61 1.16
CA VAL A 62 3.85 0.22 -0.06
C VAL A 62 2.71 -0.74 0.32
N LEU A 63 1.92 -0.30 1.29
CA LEU A 63 0.48 -0.49 1.35
C LEU A 63 -0.17 0.72 2.05
N ALA A 64 0.49 1.88 2.05
CA ALA A 64 -0.21 3.14 2.10
C ALA A 64 -1.33 3.05 1.06
N ASP A 65 -2.56 3.25 1.51
CA ASP A 65 -3.70 3.31 0.62
C ASP A 65 -3.54 4.53 -0.29
N ASP A 66 -2.83 4.33 -1.40
CA ASP A 66 -2.57 5.27 -2.49
C ASP A 66 -3.79 5.37 -3.43
N ARG A 67 -4.95 4.83 -3.02
CA ARG A 67 -6.20 5.11 -3.69
C ARG A 67 -6.63 6.52 -3.34
N HIS A 68 -6.87 7.30 -4.38
CA HIS A 68 -7.37 8.65 -4.25
C HIS A 68 -8.76 8.74 -4.87
N ARG A 69 -9.58 9.69 -4.43
CA ARG A 69 -10.86 9.97 -5.08
C ARG A 69 -10.61 10.97 -6.20
N CYS A 70 -11.21 10.76 -7.37
CA CYS A 70 -11.03 11.70 -8.48
C CYS A 70 -11.52 13.12 -8.17
N ARG A 71 -12.46 13.29 -7.24
CA ARG A 71 -12.88 14.64 -6.76
C ARG A 71 -11.75 15.45 -6.12
N ASP A 72 -10.74 14.78 -5.59
CA ASP A 72 -9.61 15.40 -4.89
C ASP A 72 -8.43 15.66 -5.86
N CYS A 73 -8.61 15.39 -7.16
CA CYS A 73 -7.59 15.48 -8.20
C CYS A 73 -7.71 16.78 -9.01
N TYR A 74 -6.59 17.49 -9.18
CA TYR A 74 -6.46 18.70 -10.01
C TYR A 74 -6.89 18.49 -11.46
N HIS A 75 -6.79 17.27 -11.99
CA HIS A 75 -7.17 16.96 -13.38
C HIS A 75 -8.66 16.69 -13.59
N LEU A 76 -9.47 16.68 -12.54
CA LEU A 76 -10.92 16.57 -12.68
C LEU A 76 -11.49 17.91 -13.19
N GLN A 77 -12.12 17.89 -14.36
CA GLN A 77 -12.73 19.08 -14.93
C GLN A 77 -14.11 19.33 -14.29
N THR A 78 -14.59 20.57 -14.34
CA THR A 78 -15.92 20.97 -13.82
C THR A 78 -17.06 20.14 -14.44
N ALA A 79 -16.94 19.78 -15.72
CA ALA A 79 -17.90 18.91 -16.42
C ALA A 79 -17.87 17.44 -15.93
N GLY A 80 -16.90 17.06 -15.10
CA GLY A 80 -16.79 15.75 -14.46
C GLY A 80 -15.90 14.74 -15.21
N ASN A 81 -15.38 15.09 -16.37
CA ASN A 81 -14.47 14.26 -17.15
C ASN A 81 -12.99 14.48 -16.75
N CYS A 82 -12.14 13.49 -17.05
CA CYS A 82 -10.72 13.54 -16.72
C CYS A 82 -9.92 14.28 -17.82
N ALA A 83 -9.20 15.34 -17.46
CA ALA A 83 -8.36 16.09 -18.41
C ALA A 83 -7.24 15.23 -19.01
N MET A 84 -6.67 14.30 -18.23
CA MET A 84 -5.61 13.41 -18.70
C MET A 84 -6.13 12.39 -19.71
N ALA A 85 -7.36 11.91 -19.53
CA ALA A 85 -8.00 11.04 -20.51
C ALA A 85 -8.30 11.80 -21.81
N ALA A 86 -8.81 13.05 -21.72
CA ALA A 86 -9.06 13.89 -22.88
C ALA A 86 -7.80 14.14 -23.72
N GLN A 87 -6.64 14.24 -23.07
CA GLN A 87 -5.32 14.34 -23.71
C GLN A 87 -4.78 12.99 -24.23
N GLY A 88 -5.48 11.88 -24.02
CA GLY A 88 -5.03 10.53 -24.40
C GLY A 88 -3.89 9.98 -23.54
N ARG A 89 -3.69 10.54 -22.33
CA ARG A 89 -2.61 10.17 -21.41
C ARG A 89 -3.00 9.11 -20.39
N LEU A 90 -4.29 8.81 -20.24
CA LEU A 90 -4.80 7.79 -19.34
C LEU A 90 -4.88 6.44 -20.07
N PRO A 91 -4.04 5.44 -19.73
CA PRO A 91 -4.02 4.15 -20.42
C PRO A 91 -5.35 3.40 -20.28
N GLY A 92 -5.84 2.82 -21.38
CA GLY A 92 -7.06 2.01 -21.39
C GLY A 92 -8.38 2.79 -21.22
N ALA A 93 -8.32 4.13 -21.14
CA ALA A 93 -9.50 4.98 -21.01
C ALA A 93 -9.77 5.76 -22.31
N PRO A 94 -11.04 5.90 -22.75
CA PRO A 94 -11.38 6.74 -23.91
C PRO A 94 -11.18 8.24 -23.59
N ARG A 95 -11.10 9.08 -24.62
CA ARG A 95 -10.89 10.53 -24.46
C ARG A 95 -12.03 11.25 -23.73
N TRP A 96 -13.20 10.65 -23.71
CA TRP A 96 -14.39 11.12 -22.99
C TRP A 96 -14.60 10.38 -21.65
N HIS A 97 -13.52 9.89 -21.03
CA HIS A 97 -13.63 9.16 -19.76
C HIS A 97 -14.12 10.04 -18.61
N THR A 98 -15.20 9.58 -17.98
CA THR A 98 -15.81 10.17 -16.78
C THR A 98 -15.59 9.22 -15.61
N PRO A 99 -14.63 9.49 -14.71
CA PRO A 99 -14.32 8.61 -13.60
C PRO A 99 -15.38 8.71 -12.48
N PRO A 100 -15.57 7.64 -11.68
CA PRO A 100 -16.34 7.73 -10.45
C PRO A 100 -15.64 8.66 -9.43
N LYS A 101 -16.28 9.80 -9.13
CA LYS A 101 -15.66 10.90 -8.36
C LYS A 101 -15.37 10.57 -6.90
N SER A 102 -16.15 9.65 -6.32
CA SER A 102 -16.17 9.39 -4.88
C SER A 102 -15.50 8.08 -4.49
N ILE A 103 -15.26 7.19 -5.45
CA ILE A 103 -14.74 5.85 -5.20
C ILE A 103 -13.21 5.96 -5.15
N PRO A 104 -12.56 5.55 -4.04
CA PRO A 104 -11.11 5.47 -4.00
C PRO A 104 -10.61 4.48 -5.06
N ALA A 105 -9.74 4.96 -5.94
CA ALA A 105 -9.10 4.14 -6.96
C ALA A 105 -7.63 4.50 -7.07
N ARG A 106 -6.79 3.52 -7.43
CA ARG A 106 -5.39 3.78 -7.75
C ARG A 106 -5.32 4.46 -9.11
N CYS A 107 -4.73 5.65 -9.15
CA CYS A 107 -4.50 6.38 -10.39
C CYS A 107 -3.07 6.92 -10.37
N HIS A 108 -2.22 6.42 -11.27
CA HIS A 108 -0.82 6.84 -11.39
C HIS A 108 -0.66 8.28 -11.93
N LEU A 109 -1.75 8.93 -12.35
CA LEU A 109 -1.79 10.34 -12.78
C LEU A 109 -2.47 11.23 -11.73
N PHE A 110 -2.73 10.72 -10.53
CA PHE A 110 -3.32 11.55 -9.48
C PHE A 110 -2.40 12.74 -9.16
N CYS A 111 -3.01 13.92 -9.08
CA CYS A 111 -2.34 15.16 -8.67
C CYS A 111 -3.28 15.84 -7.69
N ALA A 112 -2.88 15.94 -6.42
CA ALA A 112 -3.71 16.53 -5.38
C ALA A 112 -4.01 18.00 -5.71
N LEU A 113 -5.23 18.45 -5.40
CA LEU A 113 -5.52 19.87 -5.36
C LEU A 113 -4.62 20.55 -4.32
N PRO A 114 -4.04 21.73 -4.63
CA PRO A 114 -3.34 22.52 -3.62
C PRO A 114 -4.32 22.94 -2.52
N GLU A 115 -3.81 23.00 -1.29
CA GLU A 115 -4.55 23.43 -0.09
C GLU A 115 -4.92 24.92 -0.13
#